data_AF-A0ABD0AH41-F1
#
_entry.id   AF-A0ABD0AH41-F1
#
_cell.length_a   1.000
_cell.length_b   1.000
_cell.length_c   1.000
_cell.angle_alpha   90.00
_cell.angle_beta   90.00
_cell.angle_gamma   90.00
#
_symmetry.space_group_name_H-M   'P 1'
#
loop_
_entity.id
_entity.type
_entity.pdbx_description
1 polymer ?
#
loop_
_entity_poly.entity_id
_entity_poly.type
_entity_poly.pdbx_seq_one_letter_code
_entity_poly.pdbx_strand_id
1 'polypeptide(L)'
;MKVDGPIIYETQYSDDNAKQINEEIRQAYADKADQEYLIDYPTVYIIDQPGKQSKYRHDYTVCVGETIDIQRRTLEHLNGDAERRTDWQGLKNANNAHMFVIGHKHFNKSITLDIENRMMQYLSSVDAVSHLNNRRENAQRMYYTEDEFVPILNKIWDTLAAKKDYKYLFPARKEIENSAIFKASPFNKLTQEQNKAKDLILQRVQEALDKNETGKLILVTGDAGAGKTVLMSNVYYDLAKLTGKDGNKISLAMMVNHDEQLKVYQQIAKKLGIGDKKSVLKPASFINHYSPDDPVDVAFVDEAHLLRTQKNQGYTSDMANMLTDIRQRAKIVVAIYDKKQVLSKTQVWQGDSFQELIDSIGEENIIHLHNQMRIDAEPQTIKWLDNVINKGLIDKVPEDGKYEIKVFKKPQDMQKAIQEKNDDQNNGISRMVATYDWEYSSQSSPNDGSEFWQVSESNWKMPWNYQVNKPRRTDDGVSYKELSWAQQPVTIDEIGSAYTVQGL
;
A
#
# COMPACT_ATOMS: atom_id res chain seq x y z
N MET A 1 -3.47 9.25 26.74
CA MET A 1 -4.79 8.94 27.34
C MET A 1 -4.77 7.50 27.83
N LYS A 2 -5.27 7.21 29.04
CA LYS A 2 -5.37 5.84 29.54
C LYS A 2 -6.74 5.30 29.12
N VAL A 3 -6.76 4.45 28.10
CA VAL A 3 -7.99 3.78 27.64
C VAL A 3 -8.07 2.38 28.27
N ASP A 4 -9.24 1.76 28.35
CA ASP A 4 -9.40 0.39 28.87
C ASP A 4 -8.83 -0.67 27.90
N GLY A 5 -8.78 -1.93 28.32
CA GLY A 5 -8.38 -3.05 27.46
C GLY A 5 -9.56 -3.57 26.64
N PRO A 6 -9.31 -4.24 25.51
CA PRO A 6 -10.36 -4.93 24.76
C PRO A 6 -10.81 -6.20 25.47
N ILE A 7 -12.00 -6.66 25.13
CA ILE A 7 -12.54 -7.96 25.52
C ILE A 7 -12.55 -8.81 24.25
N ILE A 8 -11.89 -9.97 24.29
CA ILE A 8 -11.71 -10.81 23.11
C ILE A 8 -12.23 -12.22 23.43
N TYR A 9 -13.36 -12.58 22.84
CA TYR A 9 -13.88 -13.93 22.86
C TYR A 9 -13.39 -14.74 21.66
N GLU A 10 -13.00 -15.98 21.89
CA GLU A 10 -12.48 -16.88 20.86
C GLU A 10 -13.40 -18.09 20.73
N THR A 11 -13.73 -18.47 19.49
CA THR A 11 -14.55 -19.65 19.21
C THR A 11 -14.19 -20.27 17.87
N GLN A 12 -14.58 -21.53 17.67
CA GLN A 12 -14.48 -22.17 16.37
C GLN A 12 -15.48 -21.52 15.41
N TYR A 13 -15.07 -21.25 14.17
CA TYR A 13 -15.97 -20.73 13.15
C TYR A 13 -16.77 -21.87 12.53
N SER A 14 -17.89 -22.23 13.18
CA SER A 14 -18.77 -23.33 12.77
C SER A 14 -20.26 -22.96 12.95
N ASP A 15 -21.16 -23.68 12.25
CA ASP A 15 -22.61 -23.45 12.38
C ASP A 15 -23.14 -23.77 13.79
N ASP A 16 -22.57 -24.78 14.46
CA ASP A 16 -22.95 -25.18 15.81
C ASP A 16 -22.56 -24.11 16.84
N ASN A 17 -21.32 -23.62 16.79
CA ASN A 17 -20.87 -22.54 17.67
C ASN A 17 -21.59 -21.22 17.36
N ALA A 18 -21.82 -20.90 16.08
CA ALA A 18 -22.52 -19.68 15.69
C ALA A 18 -23.93 -19.61 16.28
N LYS A 19 -24.66 -20.75 16.36
CA LYS A 19 -26.00 -20.80 16.98
C LYS A 19 -26.00 -20.54 18.48
N GLN A 20 -24.88 -20.74 19.16
CA GLN A 20 -24.78 -20.69 20.62
C GLN A 20 -23.87 -19.57 21.12
N ILE A 21 -23.24 -18.79 20.24
CA ILE A 21 -22.18 -17.84 20.60
C ILE A 21 -22.58 -16.86 21.70
N ASN A 22 -23.80 -16.33 21.70
CA ASN A 22 -24.25 -15.41 22.75
C ASN A 22 -24.40 -16.12 24.11
N GLU A 23 -24.79 -17.38 24.11
CA GLU A 23 -24.88 -18.19 25.33
C GLU A 23 -23.49 -18.57 25.83
N GLU A 24 -22.59 -18.98 24.93
CA GLU A 24 -21.20 -19.28 25.28
C GLU A 24 -20.49 -18.04 25.86
N ILE A 25 -20.71 -16.84 25.30
CA ILE A 25 -20.16 -15.58 25.84
C ILE A 25 -20.70 -15.32 27.25
N ARG A 26 -22.00 -15.48 27.49
CA ARG A 26 -22.61 -15.30 28.83
C ARG A 26 -22.05 -16.27 29.86
N GLN A 27 -21.65 -17.47 29.43
CA GLN A 27 -21.02 -18.46 30.30
C GLN A 27 -19.53 -18.18 30.54
N ALA A 28 -18.83 -17.66 29.52
CA ALA A 28 -17.40 -17.39 29.58
C ALA A 28 -17.02 -16.16 30.40
N TYR A 29 -17.90 -15.13 30.44
CA TYR A 29 -17.64 -13.86 31.13
C TYR A 29 -18.54 -13.69 32.34
N ALA A 30 -17.97 -13.48 33.52
CA ALA A 30 -18.74 -13.24 34.74
C ALA A 30 -19.26 -11.80 34.85
N ASP A 31 -18.54 -10.82 34.30
CA ASP A 31 -18.98 -9.42 34.28
C ASP A 31 -20.05 -9.22 33.21
N LYS A 32 -21.20 -8.70 33.63
CA LYS A 32 -22.32 -8.41 32.73
C LYS A 32 -21.95 -7.33 31.71
N ALA A 33 -21.12 -6.36 32.07
CA ALA A 33 -20.68 -5.33 31.13
C ALA A 33 -19.88 -5.94 29.97
N ASP A 34 -19.00 -6.90 30.25
CA ASP A 34 -18.21 -7.57 29.23
C ASP A 34 -19.09 -8.37 28.26
N GLN A 35 -20.12 -9.04 28.79
CA GLN A 35 -21.13 -9.73 27.97
C GLN A 35 -21.86 -8.75 27.04
N GLU A 36 -22.33 -7.62 27.59
CA GLU A 36 -23.03 -6.58 26.82
C GLU A 36 -22.10 -6.02 25.71
N TYR A 37 -20.83 -5.73 26.01
CA TYR A 37 -19.88 -5.20 25.01
C TYR A 37 -19.58 -6.17 23.84
N LEU A 38 -19.78 -7.47 24.03
CA LEU A 38 -19.59 -8.48 22.99
C LEU A 38 -20.89 -8.83 22.24
N ILE A 39 -22.05 -8.72 22.88
CA ILE A 39 -23.34 -9.20 22.35
C ILE A 39 -24.23 -8.05 21.87
N ASP A 40 -24.33 -6.99 22.67
CA ASP A 40 -25.36 -5.95 22.52
C ASP A 40 -24.82 -4.63 21.95
N TYR A 41 -23.49 -4.45 21.96
CA TYR A 41 -22.81 -3.30 21.35
C TYR A 41 -22.14 -3.66 20.00
N PRO A 42 -21.78 -2.65 19.18
CA PRO A 42 -20.96 -2.89 18.00
C PRO A 42 -19.68 -3.66 18.36
N THR A 43 -19.35 -4.68 17.58
CA THR A 43 -18.14 -5.51 17.71
C THR A 43 -17.40 -5.60 16.39
N VAL A 44 -16.09 -5.86 16.49
CA VAL A 44 -15.26 -6.27 15.35
C VAL A 44 -15.01 -7.77 15.48
N TYR A 45 -15.09 -8.51 14.39
CA TYR A 45 -14.70 -9.91 14.35
C TYR A 45 -13.59 -10.15 13.33
N ILE A 46 -12.73 -11.12 13.65
CA ILE A 46 -11.69 -11.63 12.77
C ILE A 46 -11.91 -13.12 12.64
N ILE A 47 -12.19 -13.61 11.43
CA ILE A 47 -12.22 -15.03 11.13
C ILE A 47 -10.90 -15.37 10.45
N ASP A 48 -10.18 -16.36 10.94
CA ASP A 48 -8.97 -16.87 10.32
C ASP A 48 -9.10 -18.35 9.97
N GLN A 49 -8.52 -18.71 8.84
CA GLN A 49 -8.39 -20.10 8.41
C GLN A 49 -6.90 -20.34 8.10
N PRO A 50 -6.20 -21.16 8.91
CA PRO A 50 -4.85 -21.56 8.62
C PRO A 50 -4.84 -22.49 7.38
N GLY A 51 -4.04 -22.11 6.39
CA GLY A 51 -3.67 -22.92 5.25
C GLY A 51 -2.43 -23.77 5.55
N LYS A 52 -1.45 -23.76 4.64
CA LYS A 52 -0.19 -24.51 4.83
C LYS A 52 0.65 -23.87 5.94
N GLN A 53 0.81 -24.60 7.04
CA GLN A 53 1.72 -24.27 8.14
C GLN A 53 2.98 -25.13 8.07
N SER A 54 4.15 -24.51 8.10
CA SER A 54 5.45 -25.18 8.06
C SER A 54 6.53 -24.28 8.64
N LYS A 55 7.69 -24.84 8.96
CA LYS A 55 8.85 -24.07 9.45
C LYS A 55 9.20 -22.84 8.57
N TYR A 56 8.92 -22.88 7.27
CA TYR A 56 9.34 -21.87 6.30
C TYR A 56 8.19 -21.10 5.65
N ARG A 57 6.94 -21.43 5.99
CA ARG A 57 5.75 -20.82 5.37
C ARG A 57 4.56 -20.99 6.29
N HIS A 58 3.93 -19.87 6.60
CA HIS A 58 2.65 -19.77 7.29
C HIS A 58 1.68 -19.10 6.32
N ASP A 59 0.45 -19.58 6.28
CA ASP A 59 -0.53 -19.17 5.28
C ASP A 59 -1.90 -19.02 5.95
N TYR A 60 -2.55 -17.89 5.79
CA TYR A 60 -3.86 -17.60 6.36
C TYR A 60 -4.76 -16.96 5.32
N THR A 61 -6.01 -17.44 5.30
CA THR A 61 -7.14 -16.69 4.76
C THR A 61 -7.83 -16.04 5.92
N VAL A 62 -8.04 -14.72 5.85
CA VAL A 62 -8.67 -13.95 6.92
C VAL A 62 -9.90 -13.20 6.41
N CYS A 63 -10.89 -13.05 7.26
CA CYS A 63 -11.99 -12.12 7.07
C CYS A 63 -12.07 -11.21 8.29
N VAL A 64 -12.27 -9.92 8.04
CA VAL A 64 -12.53 -8.93 9.10
C VAL A 64 -13.88 -8.33 8.80
N GLY A 65 -14.68 -8.09 9.84
CA GLY A 65 -15.92 -7.36 9.72
C GLY A 65 -16.34 -6.70 11.02
N GLU A 66 -17.33 -5.83 10.94
CA GLU A 66 -18.05 -5.32 12.11
C GLU A 66 -19.52 -5.72 12.09
N THR A 67 -20.13 -5.75 13.27
CA THR A 67 -21.55 -6.05 13.43
C THR A 67 -22.09 -5.49 14.74
N ILE A 68 -23.40 -5.33 14.81
CA ILE A 68 -24.14 -5.05 16.06
C ILE A 68 -24.83 -6.29 16.63
N ASP A 69 -24.69 -7.42 15.93
CA ASP A 69 -25.27 -8.71 16.30
C ASP A 69 -24.35 -9.80 15.75
N ILE A 70 -23.45 -10.29 16.60
CA ILE A 70 -22.41 -11.23 16.19
C ILE A 70 -23.00 -12.60 15.82
N GLN A 71 -23.97 -13.08 16.59
CA GLN A 71 -24.64 -14.35 16.33
C GLN A 71 -25.33 -14.35 14.97
N ARG A 72 -26.17 -13.35 14.70
CA ARG A 72 -26.86 -13.25 13.41
C ARG A 72 -25.87 -13.10 12.27
N ARG A 73 -24.84 -12.25 12.43
CA ARG A 73 -23.85 -11.99 11.38
C ARG A 73 -23.04 -13.23 11.01
N THR A 74 -22.61 -14.01 12.00
CA THR A 74 -21.87 -15.26 11.77
C THR A 74 -22.75 -16.28 11.05
N LEU A 75 -24.04 -16.39 11.42
CA LEU A 75 -25.00 -17.25 10.72
C LEU A 75 -25.27 -16.79 9.28
N GLU A 76 -25.37 -15.48 9.03
CA GLU A 76 -25.50 -14.93 7.67
C GLU A 76 -24.31 -15.29 6.78
N HIS A 77 -23.09 -15.24 7.33
CA HIS A 77 -21.90 -15.62 6.58
C HIS A 77 -21.87 -17.11 6.22
N LEU A 78 -22.19 -17.97 7.19
CA LEU A 78 -22.23 -19.42 7.01
C LEU A 78 -23.37 -19.85 6.09
N ASN A 79 -24.55 -19.25 6.18
CA ASN A 79 -25.76 -19.77 5.54
C ASN A 79 -26.27 -18.94 4.36
N GLY A 80 -25.93 -17.65 4.28
CA GLY A 80 -26.35 -16.78 3.16
C GLY A 80 -25.19 -16.48 2.21
N ASP A 81 -24.11 -15.87 2.70
CA ASP A 81 -23.01 -15.40 1.85
C ASP A 81 -22.27 -16.57 1.18
N ALA A 82 -22.10 -17.69 1.89
CA ALA A 82 -21.46 -18.90 1.35
C ALA A 82 -22.21 -19.56 0.18
N GLU A 83 -23.52 -19.31 0.03
CA GLU A 83 -24.30 -19.83 -1.11
C GLU A 83 -24.05 -19.04 -2.40
N ARG A 84 -23.71 -17.76 -2.27
CA ARG A 84 -23.54 -16.84 -3.40
C ARG A 84 -22.08 -16.57 -3.74
N ARG A 85 -21.16 -16.87 -2.81
CA ARG A 85 -19.76 -16.49 -2.93
C ARG A 85 -18.82 -17.63 -2.55
N THR A 86 -17.91 -17.93 -3.47
CA THR A 86 -16.92 -19.02 -3.35
C THR A 86 -15.89 -18.78 -2.25
N ASP A 87 -15.57 -17.51 -1.94
CA ASP A 87 -14.65 -17.14 -0.88
C ASP A 87 -15.20 -17.51 0.52
N TRP A 88 -16.47 -17.26 0.77
CA TRP A 88 -17.17 -17.68 2.00
C TRP A 88 -17.44 -19.17 2.06
N GLN A 89 -17.69 -19.80 0.91
CA GLN A 89 -17.84 -21.25 0.84
C GLN A 89 -16.57 -21.98 1.30
N GLY A 90 -15.39 -21.44 0.95
CA GLY A 90 -14.10 -21.96 1.43
C GLY A 90 -13.96 -21.90 2.95
N LEU A 91 -14.30 -20.76 3.55
CA LEU A 91 -14.26 -20.57 5.01
C LEU A 91 -15.28 -21.45 5.74
N LYS A 92 -16.52 -21.56 5.22
CA LYS A 92 -17.57 -22.41 5.81
C LYS A 92 -17.15 -23.88 5.90
N ASN A 93 -16.50 -24.39 4.86
CA ASN A 93 -16.12 -25.80 4.77
C ASN A 93 -14.81 -26.11 5.50
N ALA A 94 -14.17 -25.11 6.10
CA ALA A 94 -12.90 -25.28 6.80
C ALA A 94 -13.14 -25.74 8.24
N ASN A 95 -12.73 -26.97 8.55
CA ASN A 95 -12.86 -27.53 9.91
C ASN A 95 -11.86 -26.94 10.93
N ASN A 96 -10.99 -26.04 10.48
CA ASN A 96 -9.93 -25.42 11.27
C ASN A 96 -10.04 -23.89 11.30
N ALA A 97 -11.18 -23.33 10.91
CA ALA A 97 -11.39 -21.90 10.98
C ALA A 97 -11.72 -21.45 12.42
N HIS A 98 -11.17 -20.31 12.82
CA HIS A 98 -11.33 -19.73 14.14
C HIS A 98 -11.90 -18.32 14.00
N MET A 99 -12.56 -17.84 15.06
CA MET A 99 -13.14 -16.50 15.10
C MET A 99 -12.81 -15.82 16.42
N PHE A 100 -12.28 -14.60 16.31
CA PHE A 100 -12.16 -13.64 17.40
C PHE A 100 -13.35 -12.69 17.33
N VAL A 101 -14.05 -12.51 18.44
CA VAL A 101 -15.05 -11.46 18.65
C VAL A 101 -14.47 -10.45 19.61
N ILE A 102 -14.34 -9.20 19.15
CA ILE A 102 -13.65 -8.13 19.85
C ILE A 102 -14.68 -7.09 20.25
N GLY A 103 -14.83 -6.89 21.55
CA GLY A 103 -15.63 -5.85 22.17
C GLY A 103 -14.76 -4.86 22.92
N HIS A 104 -15.29 -3.66 23.13
CA HIS A 104 -14.66 -2.64 23.98
C HIS A 104 -15.72 -1.65 24.44
N LYS A 105 -15.57 -1.14 25.66
CA LYS A 105 -16.52 -0.21 26.30
C LYS A 105 -16.88 1.02 25.46
N HIS A 106 -15.95 1.51 24.66
CA HIS A 106 -16.13 2.71 23.83
C HIS A 106 -16.48 2.40 22.36
N PHE A 107 -16.75 1.13 22.02
CA PHE A 107 -17.21 0.80 20.68
C PHE A 107 -18.58 1.41 20.41
N ASN A 108 -18.58 2.36 19.49
CA ASN A 108 -19.75 2.89 18.80
C ASN A 108 -19.60 2.63 17.30
N LYS A 109 -20.64 2.88 16.51
CA LYS A 109 -20.62 2.54 15.09
C LYS A 109 -19.40 3.12 14.34
N SER A 110 -19.04 4.37 14.60
CA SER A 110 -17.96 5.04 13.88
C SER A 110 -16.58 4.46 14.22
N ILE A 111 -16.23 4.35 15.50
CA ILE A 111 -14.91 3.81 15.87
C ILE A 111 -14.77 2.33 15.49
N THR A 112 -15.86 1.56 15.53
CA THR A 112 -15.87 0.13 15.16
C THR A 112 -15.56 -0.05 13.67
N LEU A 113 -16.13 0.81 12.81
CA LEU A 113 -15.83 0.81 11.37
C LEU A 113 -14.37 1.20 11.10
N ASP A 114 -13.82 2.18 11.81
CA ASP A 114 -12.41 2.55 11.67
C ASP A 114 -11.47 1.43 12.14
N ILE A 115 -11.83 0.71 13.22
CA ILE A 115 -11.08 -0.47 13.68
C ILE A 115 -11.15 -1.59 12.65
N GLU A 116 -12.32 -1.88 12.08
CA GLU A 116 -12.47 -2.84 10.97
C GLU A 116 -11.53 -2.49 9.81
N ASN A 117 -11.56 -1.24 9.33
CA ASN A 117 -10.71 -0.78 8.22
C ASN A 117 -9.22 -0.91 8.54
N ARG A 118 -8.82 -0.58 9.76
CA ARG A 118 -7.42 -0.63 10.16
C ARG A 118 -6.93 -2.05 10.44
N MET A 119 -7.80 -2.93 10.90
CA MET A 119 -7.52 -4.37 10.99
C MET A 119 -7.34 -4.98 9.60
N MET A 120 -8.18 -4.61 8.62
CA MET A 120 -7.96 -4.99 7.21
C MET A 120 -6.61 -4.50 6.69
N GLN A 121 -6.24 -3.26 7.02
CA GLN A 121 -4.95 -2.70 6.63
C GLN A 121 -3.78 -3.48 7.22
N TYR A 122 -3.83 -3.78 8.53
CA TYR A 122 -2.78 -4.52 9.21
C TYR A 122 -2.68 -5.94 8.65
N LEU A 123 -3.79 -6.69 8.63
CA LEU A 123 -3.80 -8.07 8.18
C LEU A 123 -3.44 -8.23 6.70
N SER A 124 -3.86 -7.33 5.80
CA SER A 124 -3.40 -7.39 4.39
C SER A 124 -1.90 -7.13 4.24
N SER A 125 -1.28 -6.49 5.22
CA SER A 125 0.15 -6.19 5.24
C SER A 125 0.99 -7.26 5.96
N VAL A 126 0.35 -8.26 6.58
CA VAL A 126 1.03 -9.41 7.20
C VAL A 126 1.44 -10.43 6.13
N ASP A 127 2.70 -10.87 6.13
CA ASP A 127 3.24 -11.80 5.14
C ASP A 127 2.57 -13.18 5.17
N ALA A 128 2.16 -13.65 6.34
CA ALA A 128 1.45 -14.91 6.49
C ALA A 128 0.01 -14.87 5.93
N VAL A 129 -0.54 -13.69 5.65
CA VAL A 129 -1.89 -13.53 5.09
C VAL A 129 -1.82 -13.57 3.57
N SER A 130 -2.35 -14.64 2.97
CA SER A 130 -2.44 -14.78 1.51
C SER A 130 -3.72 -14.18 0.92
N HIS A 131 -4.80 -14.18 1.70
CA HIS A 131 -6.11 -13.72 1.25
C HIS A 131 -6.83 -12.98 2.37
N LEU A 132 -7.32 -11.77 2.09
CA LEU A 132 -8.17 -10.98 2.97
C LEU A 132 -9.54 -10.79 2.31
N ASN A 133 -10.56 -11.39 2.92
CA ASN A 133 -11.94 -11.27 2.51
C ASN A 133 -12.62 -10.15 3.30
N ASN A 134 -12.83 -9.00 2.66
CA ASN A 134 -13.85 -8.03 3.08
C ASN A 134 -14.22 -7.14 1.88
N ARG A 135 -15.49 -6.77 1.77
CA ARG A 135 -16.01 -5.99 0.63
C ARG A 135 -16.63 -4.65 1.01
N ARG A 136 -16.58 -4.24 2.28
CA ARG A 136 -17.10 -2.94 2.73
C ARG A 136 -15.95 -2.11 3.27
N GLU A 137 -15.69 -0.98 2.63
CA GLU A 137 -14.79 0.04 3.18
C GLU A 137 -15.70 1.16 3.68
N ASN A 138 -15.54 1.52 4.95
CA ASN A 138 -16.40 2.49 5.62
C ASN A 138 -15.56 3.45 6.46
N ALA A 139 -14.50 4.00 5.86
CA ALA A 139 -13.65 4.96 6.56
C ALA A 139 -14.49 6.14 7.06
N GLN A 140 -14.37 6.45 8.35
CA GLN A 140 -15.12 7.53 8.95
C GLN A 140 -14.39 8.86 8.78
N ARG A 141 -15.18 9.94 8.70
CA ARG A 141 -14.67 11.31 8.88
C ARG A 141 -14.35 11.54 10.36
N MET A 142 -14.51 12.77 10.84
CA MET A 142 -14.36 13.07 12.28
C MET A 142 -15.54 12.48 13.06
N TYR A 143 -15.28 11.91 14.23
CA TYR A 143 -16.30 11.50 15.21
C TYR A 143 -15.80 11.73 16.63
N TYR A 144 -16.73 11.74 17.59
CA TYR A 144 -16.47 12.22 18.95
C TYR A 144 -15.31 11.52 19.66
N THR A 145 -15.13 10.22 19.45
CA THR A 145 -14.12 9.37 20.10
C THR A 145 -12.93 9.04 19.19
N GLU A 146 -12.65 9.85 18.16
CA GLU A 146 -11.56 9.58 17.21
C GLU A 146 -10.17 9.61 17.86
N ASP A 147 -9.98 10.39 18.91
CA ASP A 147 -8.73 10.47 19.67
C ASP A 147 -8.40 9.17 20.44
N GLU A 148 -9.41 8.36 20.73
CA GLU A 148 -9.26 7.06 21.40
C GLU A 148 -8.95 5.91 20.42
N PHE A 149 -9.16 6.11 19.12
CA PHE A 149 -9.02 5.08 18.09
C PHE A 149 -7.66 4.40 18.11
N VAL A 150 -6.57 5.19 17.99
CA VAL A 150 -5.21 4.64 17.94
C VAL A 150 -4.84 3.91 19.25
N PRO A 151 -5.08 4.48 20.46
CA PRO A 151 -4.87 3.76 21.71
C PRO A 151 -5.63 2.42 21.79
N ILE A 152 -6.90 2.38 21.39
CA ILE A 152 -7.74 1.17 21.46
C ILE A 152 -7.25 0.13 20.47
N LEU A 153 -7.05 0.51 19.20
CA LEU A 153 -6.52 -0.37 18.17
C LEU A 153 -5.20 -1.01 18.59
N ASN A 154 -4.27 -0.20 19.11
CA ASN A 154 -2.97 -0.69 19.55
C ASN A 154 -3.10 -1.76 20.63
N LYS A 155 -3.98 -1.54 21.61
CA LYS A 155 -4.25 -2.54 22.64
C LYS A 155 -4.89 -3.81 22.10
N ILE A 156 -5.83 -3.70 21.16
CA ILE A 156 -6.42 -4.88 20.48
C ILE A 156 -5.33 -5.68 19.80
N TRP A 157 -4.52 -5.04 18.96
CA TRP A 157 -3.45 -5.72 18.25
C TRP A 157 -2.42 -6.34 19.19
N ASP A 158 -1.98 -5.60 20.22
CA ASP A 158 -0.98 -6.08 21.17
C ASP A 158 -1.52 -7.26 22.00
N THR A 159 -2.83 -7.28 22.29
CA THR A 159 -3.49 -8.41 22.98
C THR A 159 -3.56 -9.66 22.10
N LEU A 160 -3.84 -9.48 20.81
CA LEU A 160 -3.83 -10.57 19.83
C LEU A 160 -2.40 -11.09 19.58
N ALA A 161 -1.42 -10.19 19.45
CA ALA A 161 -0.01 -10.50 19.22
C ALA A 161 0.65 -11.22 20.42
N ALA A 162 0.14 -11.03 21.64
CA ALA A 162 0.62 -11.75 22.82
C ALA A 162 0.32 -13.27 22.77
N LYS A 163 -0.59 -13.71 21.89
CA LYS A 163 -0.93 -15.13 21.73
C LYS A 163 0.13 -15.84 20.89
N LYS A 164 0.92 -16.71 21.54
CA LYS A 164 2.07 -17.40 20.91
C LYS A 164 1.69 -18.20 19.66
N ASP A 165 0.52 -18.82 19.64
CA ASP A 165 0.05 -19.63 18.52
C ASP A 165 -0.30 -18.81 17.27
N TYR A 166 -0.53 -17.49 17.45
CA TYR A 166 -0.88 -16.56 16.38
C TYR A 166 0.24 -15.57 16.06
N LYS A 167 1.48 -15.81 16.51
CA LYS A 167 2.60 -14.87 16.32
C LYS A 167 2.88 -14.49 14.86
N TYR A 168 2.53 -15.36 13.91
CA TYR A 168 2.69 -15.08 12.47
C TYR A 168 1.48 -14.36 11.86
N LEU A 169 0.30 -14.48 12.49
CA LEU A 169 -0.92 -13.79 12.07
C LEU A 169 -0.97 -12.37 12.64
N PHE A 170 -0.49 -12.18 13.88
CA PHE A 170 -0.41 -10.90 14.58
C PHE A 170 1.05 -10.58 14.94
N PRO A 171 1.92 -10.28 13.95
CA PRO A 171 3.29 -9.86 14.21
C PRO A 171 3.35 -8.48 14.88
N ALA A 172 4.56 -8.02 15.22
CA ALA A 172 4.75 -6.72 15.86
C ALA A 172 4.26 -5.57 14.94
N ARG A 173 3.52 -4.61 15.50
CA ARG A 173 2.94 -3.48 14.73
C ARG A 173 3.95 -2.74 13.86
N LYS A 174 5.17 -2.52 14.38
CA LYS A 174 6.24 -1.83 13.65
C LYS A 174 6.66 -2.56 12.38
N GLU A 175 6.66 -3.89 12.37
CA GLU A 175 6.99 -4.67 11.16
C GLU A 175 5.96 -4.42 10.06
N ILE A 176 4.69 -4.33 10.45
CA ILE A 176 3.56 -4.07 9.56
C ILE A 176 3.59 -2.63 9.04
N GLU A 177 3.70 -1.65 9.93
CA GLU A 177 3.62 -0.22 9.62
C GLU A 177 4.79 0.25 8.74
N ASN A 178 5.94 -0.39 8.85
CA ASN A 178 7.10 -0.12 8.00
C ASN A 178 7.01 -0.78 6.62
N SER A 179 6.06 -1.69 6.40
CA SER A 179 5.97 -2.44 5.15
C SER A 179 5.48 -1.60 3.98
N ALA A 180 6.01 -1.88 2.78
CA ALA A 180 5.59 -1.19 1.57
C ALA A 180 4.11 -1.46 1.24
N ILE A 181 3.62 -2.68 1.54
CA ILE A 181 2.20 -3.04 1.39
C ILE A 181 1.33 -2.15 2.27
N PHE A 182 1.71 -1.94 3.52
CA PHE A 182 0.95 -1.10 4.45
C PHE A 182 0.87 0.35 3.98
N LYS A 183 1.99 0.91 3.54
CA LYS A 183 2.08 2.30 3.04
C LYS A 183 1.32 2.50 1.73
N ALA A 184 1.29 1.49 0.85
CA ALA A 184 0.57 1.54 -0.43
C ALA A 184 -0.85 0.95 -0.35
N SER A 185 -1.29 0.54 0.85
CA SER A 185 -2.58 -0.13 1.05
C SER A 185 -3.73 0.80 0.69
N PRO A 186 -4.78 0.29 0.00
CA PRO A 186 -5.98 1.07 -0.27
C PRO A 186 -6.71 1.47 1.02
N PHE A 187 -6.48 0.80 2.15
CA PHE A 187 -7.17 1.08 3.41
C PHE A 187 -6.58 2.25 4.22
N ASN A 188 -5.58 2.95 3.69
CA ASN A 188 -5.07 4.16 4.32
C ASN A 188 -6.15 5.26 4.33
N LYS A 189 -6.35 5.91 5.49
CA LYS A 189 -7.28 7.03 5.62
C LYS A 189 -6.82 8.18 4.72
N LEU A 190 -7.64 8.53 3.75
CA LEU A 190 -7.38 9.65 2.84
C LEU A 190 -7.59 10.99 3.56
N THR A 191 -6.80 12.00 3.20
CA THR A 191 -7.03 13.39 3.62
C THR A 191 -8.32 13.93 2.99
N GLN A 192 -8.82 15.07 3.48
CA GLN A 192 -9.99 15.70 2.85
C GLN A 192 -9.75 16.07 1.38
N GLU A 193 -8.53 16.52 1.05
CA GLU A 193 -8.13 16.84 -0.32
C GLU A 193 -8.14 15.59 -1.20
N GLN A 194 -7.56 14.48 -0.71
CA GLN A 194 -7.55 13.20 -1.42
C GLN A 194 -8.95 12.61 -1.59
N ASN A 195 -9.84 12.74 -0.59
CA ASN A 195 -11.24 12.31 -0.73
C ASN A 195 -11.96 13.10 -1.83
N LYS A 196 -11.78 14.43 -1.89
CA LYS A 196 -12.34 15.24 -2.98
C LYS A 196 -11.78 14.83 -4.34
N ALA A 197 -10.48 14.56 -4.42
CA ALA A 197 -9.83 14.07 -5.63
C ALA A 197 -10.40 12.71 -6.06
N LYS A 198 -10.57 11.77 -5.12
CA LYS A 198 -11.19 10.46 -5.33
C LYS A 198 -12.60 10.60 -5.88
N ASP A 199 -13.45 11.40 -5.22
CA ASP A 199 -14.85 11.61 -5.62
C ASP A 199 -14.91 12.16 -7.05
N LEU A 200 -14.03 13.12 -7.38
CA LEU A 200 -13.94 13.69 -8.72
C LEU A 200 -13.47 12.67 -9.76
N ILE A 201 -12.47 11.84 -9.46
CA ILE A 201 -12.01 10.78 -10.37
C ILE A 201 -13.15 9.79 -10.63
N LEU A 202 -13.82 9.30 -9.58
CA LEU A 202 -14.91 8.34 -9.70
C LEU A 202 -16.09 8.92 -10.49
N GLN A 203 -16.46 10.18 -10.23
CA GLN A 203 -17.49 10.88 -10.99
C GLN A 203 -17.13 10.94 -12.48
N ARG A 204 -15.91 11.34 -12.83
CA ARG A 204 -15.48 11.46 -14.23
C ARG A 204 -15.36 10.12 -14.94
N VAL A 205 -14.92 9.09 -14.24
CA VAL A 205 -14.93 7.72 -14.74
C VAL A 205 -16.37 7.30 -15.07
N GLN A 206 -17.31 7.49 -14.15
CA GLN A 206 -18.71 7.14 -14.37
C GLN A 206 -19.31 7.91 -15.55
N GLU A 207 -19.12 9.23 -15.61
CA GLU A 207 -19.62 10.07 -16.71
C GLU A 207 -19.08 9.64 -18.07
N ALA A 208 -17.78 9.30 -18.15
CA ALA A 208 -17.15 8.85 -19.39
C ALA A 208 -17.63 7.45 -19.80
N LEU A 209 -17.85 6.54 -18.84
CA LEU A 209 -18.43 5.22 -19.10
C LEU A 209 -19.87 5.32 -19.61
N ASP A 210 -20.70 6.16 -18.97
CA ASP A 210 -22.11 6.36 -19.34
C ASP A 210 -22.26 6.95 -20.75
N LYS A 211 -21.33 7.83 -21.15
CA LYS A 211 -21.29 8.44 -22.49
C LYS A 211 -20.52 7.59 -23.52
N ASN A 212 -19.92 6.47 -23.10
CA ASN A 212 -19.03 5.64 -23.90
C ASN A 212 -17.90 6.44 -24.58
N GLU A 213 -17.35 7.42 -23.85
CA GLU A 213 -16.21 8.23 -24.29
C GLU A 213 -14.92 7.41 -24.27
N THR A 214 -14.01 7.66 -25.20
CA THR A 214 -12.72 6.96 -25.31
C THR A 214 -11.53 7.91 -25.34
N GLY A 215 -10.35 7.45 -24.92
CA GLY A 215 -9.12 8.25 -24.87
C GLY A 215 -9.14 9.41 -23.87
N LYS A 216 -10.09 9.42 -22.93
CA LYS A 216 -10.16 10.42 -21.85
C LYS A 216 -8.97 10.27 -20.92
N LEU A 217 -8.39 11.38 -20.50
CA LEU A 217 -7.24 11.41 -19.60
C LEU A 217 -7.60 12.27 -18.39
N ILE A 218 -7.51 11.69 -17.20
CA ILE A 218 -7.61 12.38 -15.91
C ILE A 218 -6.21 12.42 -15.32
N LEU A 219 -5.69 13.62 -15.09
CA LEU A 219 -4.33 13.81 -14.61
C LEU A 219 -4.34 14.19 -13.13
N VAL A 220 -3.67 13.40 -12.30
CA VAL A 220 -3.45 13.72 -10.89
C VAL A 220 -2.01 14.18 -10.72
N THR A 221 -1.85 15.40 -10.23
CA THR A 221 -0.54 16.02 -10.00
C THR A 221 -0.40 16.42 -8.54
N GLY A 222 0.84 16.64 -8.10
CA GLY A 222 1.16 17.08 -6.75
C GLY A 222 2.62 16.82 -6.45
N ASP A 223 3.16 17.46 -5.42
CA ASP A 223 4.57 17.29 -5.04
C ASP A 223 4.84 15.88 -4.45
N ALA A 224 6.12 15.53 -4.31
CA ALA A 224 6.54 14.28 -3.69
C ALA A 224 6.00 14.19 -2.25
N GLY A 225 5.36 13.08 -1.89
CA GLY A 225 4.78 12.90 -0.56
C GLY A 225 3.34 13.41 -0.39
N ALA A 226 2.65 13.82 -1.46
CA ALA A 226 1.21 14.14 -1.41
C ALA A 226 0.27 12.92 -1.34
N GLY A 227 0.83 11.70 -1.21
CA GLY A 227 0.07 10.46 -1.12
C GLY A 227 -0.64 10.05 -2.42
N LYS A 228 -0.08 10.40 -3.58
CA LYS A 228 -0.62 10.09 -4.92
C LYS A 228 -0.87 8.58 -5.11
N THR A 229 0.11 7.74 -4.76
CA THR A 229 0.01 6.26 -4.80
C THR A 229 -1.12 5.74 -3.91
N VAL A 230 -1.28 6.29 -2.70
CA VAL A 230 -2.36 5.90 -1.78
C VAL A 230 -3.72 6.23 -2.40
N LEU A 231 -3.90 7.44 -2.93
CA LEU A 231 -5.11 7.83 -3.65
C LEU A 231 -5.40 6.88 -4.82
N MET A 232 -4.38 6.53 -5.61
CA MET A 232 -4.52 5.62 -6.76
C MET A 232 -4.98 4.23 -6.36
N SER A 233 -4.34 3.67 -5.31
CA SER A 233 -4.67 2.35 -4.79
C SER A 233 -6.12 2.29 -4.29
N ASN A 234 -6.59 3.35 -3.63
CA ASN A 234 -7.93 3.45 -3.08
C ASN A 234 -8.99 3.57 -4.20
N VAL A 235 -8.77 4.41 -5.21
CA VAL A 235 -9.67 4.52 -6.38
C VAL A 235 -9.72 3.20 -7.17
N TYR A 236 -8.58 2.56 -7.42
CA TYR A 236 -8.52 1.27 -8.11
C TYR A 236 -9.30 0.19 -7.34
N TYR A 237 -9.12 0.13 -6.01
CA TYR A 237 -9.81 -0.82 -5.16
C TYR A 237 -11.34 -0.66 -5.20
N ASP A 238 -11.83 0.58 -5.14
CA ASP A 238 -13.26 0.89 -5.21
C ASP A 238 -13.87 0.48 -6.55
N LEU A 239 -13.24 0.83 -7.66
CA LEU A 239 -13.70 0.40 -8.99
C LEU A 239 -13.67 -1.12 -9.12
N ALA A 240 -12.61 -1.78 -8.64
CA ALA A 240 -12.50 -3.23 -8.71
C ALA A 240 -13.60 -3.95 -7.91
N LYS A 241 -14.06 -3.38 -6.79
CA LYS A 241 -15.21 -3.90 -6.02
C LYS A 241 -16.55 -3.77 -6.71
N LEU A 242 -16.72 -2.77 -7.57
CA LEU A 242 -17.95 -2.61 -8.36
C LEU A 242 -18.05 -3.68 -9.44
N THR A 243 -16.92 -4.22 -9.90
CA THR A 243 -16.90 -5.34 -10.84
C THR A 243 -17.56 -6.57 -10.21
N GLY A 244 -18.67 -7.01 -10.78
CA GLY A 244 -19.36 -8.24 -10.37
C GLY A 244 -20.53 -8.10 -9.38
N LYS A 245 -20.94 -6.89 -8.97
CA LYS A 245 -22.19 -6.69 -8.21
C LYS A 245 -23.45 -6.63 -9.08
N ASP A 246 -23.34 -6.06 -10.29
CA ASP A 246 -24.51 -5.79 -11.16
C ASP A 246 -24.40 -6.39 -12.57
N GLY A 247 -23.55 -7.41 -12.76
CA GLY A 247 -23.34 -8.05 -14.07
C GLY A 247 -22.50 -7.25 -15.07
N ASN A 248 -22.35 -5.93 -14.90
CA ASN A 248 -21.40 -5.12 -15.65
C ASN A 248 -20.00 -5.24 -15.05
N LYS A 249 -19.12 -5.97 -15.75
CA LYS A 249 -17.71 -6.12 -15.37
C LYS A 249 -16.89 -5.02 -16.04
N ILE A 250 -16.58 -3.96 -15.30
CA ILE A 250 -15.61 -2.94 -15.75
C ILE A 250 -14.24 -3.61 -15.80
N SER A 251 -13.57 -3.53 -16.94
CA SER A 251 -12.20 -4.00 -17.10
C SER A 251 -11.23 -2.93 -16.59
N LEU A 252 -10.28 -3.32 -15.74
CA LEU A 252 -9.32 -2.43 -15.09
C LEU A 252 -7.89 -2.90 -15.36
N ALA A 253 -6.99 -1.93 -15.56
CA ALA A 253 -5.55 -2.18 -15.62
C ALA A 253 -4.80 -1.13 -14.79
N MET A 254 -3.74 -1.53 -14.09
CA MET A 254 -2.84 -0.69 -13.33
C MET A 254 -1.42 -0.87 -13.82
N MET A 255 -0.84 0.21 -14.32
CA MET A 255 0.50 0.27 -14.85
C MET A 255 1.44 0.92 -13.84
N VAL A 256 2.54 0.23 -13.55
CA VAL A 256 3.55 0.68 -12.57
C VAL A 256 4.92 0.49 -13.20
N ASN A 257 5.70 1.57 -13.34
CA ASN A 257 6.98 1.48 -14.05
C ASN A 257 8.14 1.00 -13.17
N HIS A 258 8.11 1.21 -11.85
CA HIS A 258 9.14 0.71 -10.93
C HIS A 258 8.92 -0.77 -10.58
N ASP A 259 9.97 -1.60 -10.54
CA ASP A 259 9.85 -3.04 -10.29
C ASP A 259 9.43 -3.36 -8.84
N GLU A 260 10.00 -2.66 -7.87
CA GLU A 260 9.67 -2.90 -6.46
C GLU A 260 8.22 -2.49 -6.16
N GLN A 261 7.78 -1.36 -6.69
CA GLN A 261 6.40 -0.89 -6.52
C GLN A 261 5.40 -1.81 -7.25
N LEU A 262 5.76 -2.30 -8.45
CA LEU A 262 4.93 -3.26 -9.18
C LEU A 262 4.71 -4.55 -8.36
N LYS A 263 5.74 -5.06 -7.68
CA LYS A 263 5.59 -6.22 -6.78
C LYS A 263 4.61 -5.91 -5.65
N VAL A 264 4.68 -4.74 -5.04
CA VAL A 264 3.79 -4.32 -3.95
C VAL A 264 2.33 -4.28 -4.44
N TYR A 265 2.05 -3.63 -5.56
CA TYR A 265 0.69 -3.59 -6.13
C TYR A 265 0.18 -4.98 -6.53
N GLN A 266 1.03 -5.84 -7.09
CA GLN A 266 0.65 -7.22 -7.41
C GLN A 266 0.34 -8.04 -6.15
N GLN A 267 1.07 -7.83 -5.06
CA GLN A 267 0.79 -8.47 -3.78
C GLN A 267 -0.53 -7.99 -3.19
N ILE A 268 -0.77 -6.68 -3.18
CA ILE A 268 -2.06 -6.09 -2.74
C ILE A 268 -3.20 -6.66 -3.58
N ALA A 269 -3.09 -6.61 -4.91
CA ALA A 269 -4.15 -7.06 -5.81
C ALA A 269 -4.49 -8.55 -5.59
N LYS A 270 -3.46 -9.39 -5.42
CA LYS A 270 -3.62 -10.81 -5.12
C LYS A 270 -4.27 -11.05 -3.75
N LYS A 271 -3.80 -10.38 -2.70
CA LYS A 271 -4.31 -10.56 -1.33
C LYS A 271 -5.77 -10.13 -1.21
N LEU A 272 -6.16 -9.07 -1.92
CA LEU A 272 -7.52 -8.52 -1.89
C LEU A 272 -8.46 -9.13 -2.96
N GLY A 273 -7.95 -9.96 -3.86
CA GLY A 273 -8.74 -10.57 -4.94
C GLY A 273 -9.28 -9.57 -5.96
N ILE A 274 -8.59 -8.43 -6.15
CA ILE A 274 -9.01 -7.31 -7.01
C ILE A 274 -8.23 -7.23 -8.33
N GLY A 275 -7.45 -8.26 -8.64
CA GLY A 275 -6.62 -8.27 -9.83
C GLY A 275 -5.61 -9.42 -9.84
N ASP A 276 -4.89 -9.51 -10.95
CA ASP A 276 -3.83 -10.48 -11.16
C ASP A 276 -2.62 -9.84 -11.87
N LYS A 277 -1.67 -10.65 -12.32
CA LYS A 277 -0.48 -10.17 -13.05
C LYS A 277 -0.79 -9.59 -14.43
N LYS A 278 -1.99 -9.82 -14.97
CA LYS A 278 -2.46 -9.25 -16.24
C LYS A 278 -3.17 -7.93 -16.04
N SER A 279 -3.79 -7.72 -14.88
CA SER A 279 -4.39 -6.43 -14.53
C SER A 279 -3.41 -5.46 -13.85
N VAL A 280 -2.34 -5.94 -13.19
CA VAL A 280 -1.29 -5.09 -12.59
C VAL A 280 0.07 -5.40 -13.23
N LEU A 281 0.56 -4.52 -14.09
CA LEU A 281 1.63 -4.81 -15.04
C LEU A 281 2.51 -3.60 -15.39
N LYS A 282 3.57 -3.83 -16.17
CA LYS A 282 4.39 -2.75 -16.75
C LYS A 282 3.64 -2.06 -17.90
N PRO A 283 3.90 -0.75 -18.14
CA PRO A 283 3.35 -0.04 -19.31
C PRO A 283 3.60 -0.75 -20.65
N ALA A 284 4.81 -1.25 -20.89
CA ALA A 284 5.12 -1.97 -22.14
C ALA A 284 4.34 -3.29 -22.26
N SER A 285 4.15 -4.01 -21.15
CA SER A 285 3.32 -5.22 -21.13
C SER A 285 1.86 -4.92 -21.41
N PHE A 286 1.33 -3.80 -20.91
CA PHE A 286 -0.04 -3.34 -21.22
C PHE A 286 -0.22 -3.08 -22.71
N ILE A 287 0.71 -2.36 -23.33
CA ILE A 287 0.61 -1.99 -24.75
C ILE A 287 0.70 -3.22 -25.67
N ASN A 288 1.43 -4.25 -25.25
CA ASN A 288 1.50 -5.53 -25.96
C ASN A 288 0.30 -6.44 -25.67
N HIS A 289 -0.40 -6.26 -24.55
CA HIS A 289 -1.51 -7.12 -24.13
C HIS A 289 -2.86 -6.64 -24.68
N TYR A 290 -3.09 -5.32 -24.69
CA TYR A 290 -4.33 -4.70 -25.14
C TYR A 290 -4.17 -4.10 -26.54
N SER A 291 -5.23 -4.16 -27.34
CA SER A 291 -5.28 -3.55 -28.67
C SER A 291 -6.20 -2.32 -28.67
N PRO A 292 -6.03 -1.40 -29.63
CA PRO A 292 -6.98 -0.30 -29.81
C PRO A 292 -8.41 -0.75 -30.13
N ASP A 293 -8.57 -1.96 -30.69
CA ASP A 293 -9.87 -2.54 -31.04
C ASP A 293 -10.59 -3.18 -29.84
N ASP A 294 -9.84 -3.51 -28.78
CA ASP A 294 -10.36 -4.07 -27.52
C ASP A 294 -9.76 -3.32 -26.32
N PRO A 295 -10.16 -2.04 -26.12
CA PRO A 295 -9.60 -1.21 -25.07
C PRO A 295 -10.14 -1.61 -23.70
N VAL A 296 -9.27 -1.52 -22.69
CA VAL A 296 -9.70 -1.61 -21.28
C VAL A 296 -10.61 -0.42 -20.93
N ASP A 297 -11.55 -0.60 -20.02
CA ASP A 297 -12.46 0.48 -19.63
C ASP A 297 -11.71 1.57 -18.85
N VAL A 298 -10.90 1.20 -17.85
CA VAL A 298 -10.10 2.15 -17.08
C VAL A 298 -8.66 1.66 -16.91
N ALA A 299 -7.71 2.49 -17.33
CA ALA A 299 -6.28 2.29 -17.18
C ALA A 299 -5.69 3.29 -16.17
N PHE A 300 -5.08 2.79 -15.11
CA PHE A 300 -4.33 3.56 -14.14
C PHE A 300 -2.85 3.56 -14.50
N VAL A 301 -2.21 4.72 -14.49
CA VAL A 301 -0.76 4.84 -14.66
C VAL A 301 -0.19 5.53 -13.43
N ASP A 302 0.46 4.76 -12.55
CA ASP A 302 1.26 5.36 -11.47
C ASP A 302 2.59 5.85 -12.04
N GLU A 303 3.05 7.00 -11.54
CA GLU A 303 4.28 7.66 -11.98
C GLU A 303 4.41 7.79 -13.51
N ALA A 304 3.37 8.31 -14.17
CA ALA A 304 3.32 8.51 -15.62
C ALA A 304 4.45 9.41 -16.17
N HIS A 305 5.09 10.21 -15.31
CA HIS A 305 6.31 10.95 -15.64
C HIS A 305 7.51 10.05 -15.96
N LEU A 306 7.46 8.76 -15.60
CA LEU A 306 8.45 7.76 -15.99
C LEU A 306 8.16 7.11 -17.35
N LEU A 307 6.99 7.38 -17.95
CA LEU A 307 6.68 6.92 -19.30
C LEU A 307 7.61 7.57 -20.31
N ARG A 308 7.91 6.82 -21.36
CA ARG A 308 8.73 7.33 -22.45
C ARG A 308 7.92 8.22 -23.36
N THR A 309 8.53 9.33 -23.76
CA THR A 309 7.99 10.29 -24.72
C THR A 309 8.63 10.13 -26.11
N GLN A 310 9.64 9.26 -26.26
CA GLN A 310 10.44 9.08 -27.48
C GLN A 310 10.58 7.59 -27.89
N LYS A 311 10.68 7.35 -29.22
CA LYS A 311 10.80 6.01 -29.85
C LYS A 311 12.00 5.20 -29.31
N ASN A 312 11.90 3.87 -29.39
CA ASN A 312 13.01 2.93 -29.17
C ASN A 312 13.06 1.85 -30.24
N GLN A 313 14.21 1.20 -30.39
CA GLN A 313 14.37 0.00 -31.21
C GLN A 313 13.71 -1.27 -30.62
N GLY A 314 13.42 -1.31 -29.32
CA GLY A 314 12.84 -2.48 -28.62
C GLY A 314 11.33 -2.43 -28.39
N TYR A 315 10.60 -1.57 -29.10
CA TYR A 315 9.19 -1.31 -28.86
C TYR A 315 8.41 -1.43 -30.17
N THR A 316 7.31 -2.18 -30.14
CA THR A 316 6.56 -2.63 -31.33
C THR A 316 5.51 -1.65 -31.82
N SER A 317 5.15 -0.63 -31.05
CA SER A 317 4.21 0.40 -31.54
C SER A 317 4.93 1.46 -32.36
N ASP A 318 4.28 1.90 -33.44
CA ASP A 318 4.74 2.98 -34.32
C ASP A 318 4.76 4.35 -33.64
N MET A 319 4.17 4.47 -32.45
CA MET A 319 4.10 5.69 -31.66
C MET A 319 5.38 5.96 -30.86
N ALA A 320 5.80 7.23 -30.81
CA ALA A 320 6.94 7.67 -30.01
C ALA A 320 6.64 7.75 -28.50
N ASN A 321 5.37 7.97 -28.15
CA ASN A 321 4.95 8.32 -26.80
C ASN A 321 4.04 7.24 -26.21
N MET A 322 4.46 6.66 -25.08
CA MET A 322 3.73 5.57 -24.43
C MET A 322 2.38 6.01 -23.86
N LEU A 323 2.25 7.26 -23.38
CA LEU A 323 0.96 7.75 -22.88
C LEU A 323 -0.08 7.81 -24.00
N THR A 324 0.33 8.22 -25.20
CA THR A 324 -0.54 8.21 -26.38
C THR A 324 -0.97 6.78 -26.75
N ASP A 325 -0.05 5.81 -26.73
CA ASP A 325 -0.39 4.40 -26.97
C ASP A 325 -1.38 3.83 -25.95
N ILE A 326 -1.19 4.18 -24.68
CA ILE A 326 -2.06 3.78 -23.58
C ILE A 326 -3.46 4.35 -23.79
N ARG A 327 -3.58 5.64 -24.16
CA ARG A 327 -4.87 6.30 -24.43
C ARG A 327 -5.66 5.67 -25.58
N GLN A 328 -4.98 5.02 -26.54
CA GLN A 328 -5.68 4.29 -27.62
C GLN A 328 -6.21 2.93 -27.17
N ARG A 329 -5.64 2.36 -26.11
CA ARG A 329 -5.96 1.03 -25.57
C ARG A 329 -6.79 1.08 -24.29
N ALA A 330 -7.26 2.27 -23.93
CA ALA A 330 -8.07 2.51 -22.75
C ALA A 330 -9.15 3.54 -23.07
N LYS A 331 -10.38 3.31 -22.61
CA LYS A 331 -11.44 4.31 -22.72
C LYS A 331 -11.12 5.52 -21.84
N ILE A 332 -10.70 5.24 -20.60
CA ILE A 332 -10.32 6.25 -19.62
C ILE A 332 -8.93 5.93 -19.08
N VAL A 333 -8.06 6.93 -19.00
CA VAL A 333 -6.74 6.86 -18.39
C VAL A 333 -6.71 7.76 -17.16
N VAL A 334 -6.40 7.21 -15.99
CA VAL A 334 -6.10 7.99 -14.77
C VAL A 334 -4.59 7.94 -14.57
N ALA A 335 -3.90 9.08 -14.68
CA ALA A 335 -2.45 9.14 -14.66
C ALA A 335 -1.92 10.03 -13.53
N ILE A 336 -0.96 9.53 -12.76
CA ILE A 336 -0.21 10.35 -11.81
C ILE A 336 0.99 10.96 -12.51
N TYR A 337 1.13 12.28 -12.46
CA TYR A 337 2.25 12.98 -13.10
C TYR A 337 2.88 14.00 -12.17
N ASP A 338 4.22 13.99 -12.12
CA ASP A 338 5.01 14.94 -11.35
C ASP A 338 6.21 15.35 -12.20
N LYS A 339 6.18 16.59 -12.70
CA LYS A 339 7.22 17.14 -13.59
C LYS A 339 8.60 17.18 -12.92
N LYS A 340 8.65 17.31 -11.59
CA LYS A 340 9.91 17.41 -10.83
C LYS A 340 10.59 16.05 -10.65
N GLN A 341 9.89 14.95 -10.94
CA GLN A 341 10.39 13.59 -10.76
C GLN A 341 10.82 12.91 -12.08
N VAL A 342 10.99 13.68 -13.16
CA VAL A 342 11.53 13.16 -14.42
C VAL A 342 13.02 12.83 -14.26
N LEU A 343 13.40 11.58 -14.57
CA LEU A 343 14.76 11.07 -14.28
C LEU A 343 15.67 11.00 -15.49
N SER A 344 15.12 10.91 -16.71
CA SER A 344 15.90 10.68 -17.92
C SER A 344 15.39 11.48 -19.11
N LYS A 345 16.29 11.73 -20.07
CA LYS A 345 15.98 12.50 -21.30
C LYS A 345 14.87 11.87 -22.15
N THR A 346 14.68 10.55 -22.09
CA THR A 346 13.65 9.84 -22.88
C THR A 346 12.24 9.98 -22.29
N GLN A 347 12.13 10.55 -21.08
CA GLN A 347 10.87 10.85 -20.38
C GLN A 347 10.50 12.34 -20.51
N VAL A 348 11.43 13.17 -21.00
CA VAL A 348 11.20 14.61 -21.17
C VAL A 348 10.33 14.85 -22.39
N TRP A 349 9.25 15.60 -22.21
CA TRP A 349 8.43 16.11 -23.29
C TRP A 349 9.18 17.22 -24.03
N GLN A 350 9.10 17.24 -25.37
CA GLN A 350 9.85 18.18 -26.21
C GLN A 350 8.97 19.32 -26.70
N GLY A 351 9.51 20.54 -26.72
CA GLY A 351 8.79 21.74 -27.17
C GLY A 351 7.49 21.96 -26.38
N ASP A 352 6.43 22.33 -27.08
CA ASP A 352 5.12 22.63 -26.50
C ASP A 352 4.22 21.39 -26.32
N SER A 353 4.70 20.19 -26.67
CA SER A 353 3.89 18.95 -26.67
C SER A 353 3.26 18.59 -25.32
N PHE A 354 3.91 18.97 -24.22
CA PHE A 354 3.30 18.79 -22.89
C PHE A 354 2.17 19.80 -22.65
N GLN A 355 2.35 21.05 -23.07
CA GLN A 355 1.30 22.06 -22.94
C GLN A 355 0.10 21.71 -23.83
N GLU A 356 0.35 21.28 -25.07
CA GLU A 356 -0.69 20.76 -25.97
C GLU A 356 -1.45 19.58 -25.35
N LEU A 357 -0.75 18.68 -24.64
CA LEU A 357 -1.40 17.60 -23.90
C LEU A 357 -2.32 18.16 -22.80
N ILE A 358 -1.81 19.07 -21.97
CA ILE A 358 -2.57 19.72 -20.89
C ILE A 358 -3.82 20.43 -21.44
N ASP A 359 -3.67 21.19 -22.51
CA ASP A 359 -4.76 21.90 -23.17
C ASP A 359 -5.80 20.93 -23.74
N SER A 360 -5.36 19.78 -24.26
CA SER A 360 -6.25 18.73 -24.78
C SER A 360 -7.04 17.97 -23.70
N ILE A 361 -6.55 17.98 -22.45
CA ILE A 361 -7.20 17.31 -21.31
C ILE A 361 -8.37 18.14 -20.78
N GLY A 362 -8.24 19.47 -20.80
CA GLY A 362 -9.15 20.40 -20.13
C GLY A 362 -8.84 20.51 -18.62
N GLU A 363 -8.81 21.75 -18.10
CA GLU A 363 -8.44 22.03 -16.71
C GLU A 363 -9.29 21.24 -15.70
N GLU A 364 -10.55 20.97 -16.03
CA GLU A 364 -11.45 20.25 -15.15
C GLU A 364 -11.00 18.82 -14.88
N ASN A 365 -10.25 18.19 -15.79
CA ASN A 365 -9.73 16.82 -15.69
C ASN A 365 -8.31 16.77 -15.07
N ILE A 366 -7.78 17.92 -14.63
CA ILE A 366 -6.49 18.02 -13.95
C ILE A 366 -6.74 18.29 -12.47
N ILE A 367 -6.28 17.35 -11.64
CA ILE A 367 -6.47 17.36 -10.20
C ILE A 367 -5.13 17.62 -9.54
N HIS A 368 -5.07 18.62 -8.67
CA HIS A 368 -3.86 19.01 -7.95
C HIS A 368 -3.97 18.62 -6.47
N LEU A 369 -2.97 17.89 -5.96
CA LEU A 369 -2.76 17.64 -4.55
C LEU A 369 -1.65 18.55 -4.03
N HIS A 370 -1.99 19.44 -3.10
CA HIS A 370 -1.12 20.48 -2.59
C HIS A 370 -0.45 20.09 -1.26
N ASN A 371 -1.04 19.19 -0.48
CA ASN A 371 -0.53 18.88 0.86
C ASN A 371 0.53 17.77 0.84
N GLN A 372 1.76 18.09 1.25
CA GLN A 372 2.85 17.12 1.44
C GLN A 372 2.81 16.52 2.85
N MET A 373 2.86 15.18 2.95
CA MET A 373 2.73 14.46 4.23
C MET A 373 3.99 13.71 4.65
N ARG A 374 5.00 13.57 3.77
CA ARG A 374 6.14 12.67 4.00
C ARG A 374 7.24 13.28 4.88
N ILE A 375 7.27 14.61 5.04
CA ILE A 375 8.25 15.31 5.87
C ILE A 375 7.51 15.85 7.11
N ASP A 376 7.66 15.18 8.25
CA ASP A 376 7.21 15.71 9.55
C ASP A 376 8.33 16.59 10.13
N ALA A 377 8.34 17.84 9.67
CA ALA A 377 9.29 18.85 10.13
C ALA A 377 8.56 20.17 10.39
N GLU A 378 9.12 20.99 11.25
CA GLU A 378 8.64 22.33 11.53
C GLU A 378 8.77 23.24 10.29
N PRO A 379 7.93 24.28 10.15
CA PRO A 379 7.92 25.15 8.97
C PRO A 379 9.29 25.76 8.61
N GLN A 380 10.13 26.01 9.62
CA GLN A 380 11.49 26.53 9.42
C GLN A 380 12.41 25.55 8.69
N THR A 381 12.30 24.26 9.00
CA THR A 381 13.06 23.18 8.37
C THR A 381 12.61 22.95 6.94
N ILE A 382 11.29 22.95 6.70
CA ILE A 382 10.73 22.88 5.35
C ILE A 382 11.21 24.06 4.50
N LYS A 383 11.18 25.27 5.05
CA LYS A 383 11.69 26.47 4.38
C LYS A 383 13.19 26.40 4.09
N TRP A 384 13.98 25.85 5.02
CA TRP A 384 15.41 25.66 4.82
C TRP A 384 15.68 24.67 3.67
N LEU A 385 14.96 23.55 3.63
CA LEU A 385 15.07 22.58 2.52
C LEU A 385 14.69 23.21 1.18
N ASP A 386 13.61 24.00 1.13
CA ASP A 386 13.22 24.76 -0.07
C ASP A 386 14.30 25.76 -0.51
N ASN A 387 14.89 26.49 0.43
CA ASN A 387 15.98 27.42 0.15
C ASN A 387 17.19 26.71 -0.47
N VAL A 388 17.59 25.55 0.07
CA VAL A 388 18.71 24.77 -0.45
C VAL A 388 18.40 24.23 -1.86
N ILE A 389 17.24 23.59 -2.02
CA ILE A 389 16.89 22.86 -3.25
C ILE A 389 16.52 23.80 -4.40
N ASN A 390 15.66 24.78 -4.13
CA ASN A 390 15.06 25.62 -5.19
C ASN A 390 15.75 26.98 -5.35
N LYS A 391 16.47 27.46 -4.32
CA LYS A 391 17.12 28.78 -4.34
C LYS A 391 18.64 28.71 -4.28
N GLY A 392 19.23 27.55 -3.99
CA GLY A 392 20.66 27.39 -3.81
C GLY A 392 21.22 28.15 -2.60
N LEU A 393 20.38 28.47 -1.62
CA LEU A 393 20.76 29.24 -0.43
C LEU A 393 21.05 28.27 0.73
N ILE A 394 22.29 28.31 1.23
CA ILE A 394 22.73 27.49 2.38
C ILE A 394 22.79 28.38 3.62
N ASP A 395 21.67 28.48 4.33
CA ASP A 395 21.57 29.17 5.61
C ASP A 395 21.94 28.24 6.78
N LYS A 396 21.94 28.76 8.01
CA LYS A 396 22.12 27.93 9.22
C LYS A 396 21.03 26.84 9.27
N VAL A 397 21.45 25.58 9.45
CA VAL A 397 20.54 24.44 9.64
C VAL A 397 19.64 24.73 10.86
N PRO A 398 18.31 24.68 10.72
CA PRO A 398 17.39 24.93 11.82
C PRO A 398 17.42 23.79 12.85
N GLU A 399 17.14 24.14 14.10
CA GLU A 399 16.81 23.14 15.14
C GLU A 399 15.34 22.81 15.02
N ASP A 400 15.00 21.52 15.10
CA ASP A 400 13.64 21.03 14.89
C ASP A 400 13.38 19.90 15.88
N GLY A 401 12.24 19.94 16.58
CA GLY A 401 11.89 18.96 17.60
C GLY A 401 11.47 17.59 17.06
N LYS A 402 11.26 17.48 15.74
CA LYS A 402 10.74 16.28 15.08
C LYS A 402 11.64 15.76 13.96
N TYR A 403 12.47 16.62 13.38
CA TYR A 403 13.29 16.31 12.22
C TYR A 403 14.76 16.61 12.46
N GLU A 404 15.67 15.68 12.15
CA GLU A 404 17.11 15.89 12.32
C GLU A 404 17.81 16.04 10.97
N ILE A 405 18.48 17.16 10.75
CA ILE A 405 19.39 17.36 9.62
C ILE A 405 20.82 17.29 10.15
N LYS A 406 21.59 16.33 9.65
CA LYS A 406 22.99 16.12 10.03
C LYS A 406 23.89 16.07 8.80
N VAL A 407 24.97 16.85 8.83
CA VAL A 407 25.97 16.90 7.77
C VAL A 407 27.23 16.18 8.25
N PHE A 408 27.72 15.24 7.45
CA PHE A 408 28.91 14.44 7.76
C PHE A 408 30.08 14.87 6.88
N LYS A 409 31.30 14.88 7.44
CA LYS A 409 32.53 15.17 6.68
C LYS A 409 33.06 13.95 5.92
N LYS A 410 32.69 12.75 6.36
CA LYS A 410 33.16 11.48 5.79
C LYS A 410 31.99 10.52 5.61
N PRO A 411 31.89 9.81 4.47
CA PRO A 411 30.88 8.79 4.25
C PRO A 411 30.86 7.69 5.31
N GLN A 412 32.02 7.31 5.86
CA GLN A 412 32.14 6.33 6.94
C GLN A 412 31.36 6.73 8.18
N ASP A 413 31.41 8.01 8.55
CA ASP A 413 30.73 8.53 9.74
C ASP A 413 29.21 8.52 9.51
N MET A 414 28.77 8.81 8.28
CA MET A 414 27.36 8.69 7.88
C MET A 414 26.89 7.23 7.90
N GLN A 415 27.66 6.31 7.31
CA GLN A 415 27.36 4.88 7.29
C GLN A 415 27.18 4.33 8.71
N LYS A 416 28.10 4.65 9.61
CA LYS A 416 28.01 4.22 11.02
C LYS A 416 26.75 4.77 11.69
N ALA A 417 26.44 6.05 11.50
CA ALA A 417 25.23 6.66 12.06
C ALA A 417 23.94 6.02 11.51
N ILE A 418 23.92 5.65 10.23
CA ILE A 418 22.78 4.96 9.60
C ILE A 418 22.64 3.53 10.13
N GLN A 419 23.74 2.81 10.35
CA GLN A 419 23.73 1.49 10.99
C GLN A 419 23.18 1.56 12.42
N GLU A 420 23.66 2.51 13.23
CA GLU A 420 23.15 2.74 14.59
C GLU A 420 21.64 3.04 14.59
N LYS A 421 21.16 3.87 13.65
CA LYS A 421 19.72 4.16 13.49
C LYS A 421 18.91 2.95 12.99
N ASN A 422 19.50 2.07 12.19
CA ASN A 422 18.85 0.86 11.72
C ASN A 422 18.74 -0.21 12.81
N ASP A 423 19.73 -0.27 13.71
CA ASP A 423 19.72 -1.18 14.86
C ASP A 423 18.64 -0.76 15.89
N ASP A 424 18.39 0.54 16.03
CA ASP A 424 17.25 1.08 16.77
C ASP A 424 15.99 1.16 15.89
N GLN A 425 15.28 0.04 15.76
CA GLN A 425 14.03 -0.05 15.01
C GLN A 425 12.87 0.77 15.62
N ASN A 426 13.08 1.55 16.69
CA ASN A 426 12.06 2.49 17.16
C ASN A 426 11.68 3.53 16.10
N ASN A 427 12.61 3.89 15.21
CA ASN A 427 12.40 4.89 14.16
C ASN A 427 12.23 4.28 12.75
N GLY A 428 12.05 2.96 12.66
CA GLY A 428 11.91 2.24 11.39
C GLY A 428 13.24 1.88 10.73
N ILE A 429 13.21 1.65 9.41
CA ILE A 429 14.36 1.13 8.64
C ILE A 429 15.18 2.30 8.09
N SER A 430 16.50 2.24 8.24
CA SER A 430 17.42 3.27 7.73
C SER A 430 18.34 2.71 6.65
N ARG A 431 18.48 3.41 5.52
CA ARG A 431 19.31 3.00 4.37
C ARG A 431 20.07 4.19 3.78
N MET A 432 21.23 3.91 3.20
CA MET A 432 21.99 4.90 2.43
C MET A 432 21.51 4.92 0.98
N VAL A 433 21.47 6.13 0.40
CA VAL A 433 21.04 6.35 -0.98
C VAL A 433 22.02 7.27 -1.70
N ALA A 434 22.15 7.08 -3.01
CA ALA A 434 22.97 7.91 -3.87
C ALA A 434 22.25 8.25 -5.19
N THR A 435 22.66 9.37 -5.77
CA THR A 435 22.31 9.81 -7.14
C THR A 435 23.06 8.99 -8.19
N TYR A 436 22.89 9.34 -9.46
CA TYR A 436 23.44 8.61 -10.62
C TYR A 436 24.84 9.07 -11.02
N ASP A 437 25.63 9.58 -10.08
CA ASP A 437 26.96 10.12 -10.36
C ASP A 437 28.04 9.03 -10.51
N TRP A 438 27.71 7.77 -10.17
CA TRP A 438 28.58 6.61 -10.33
C TRP A 438 28.18 5.77 -11.55
N GLU A 439 29.10 4.94 -12.05
CA GLU A 439 28.82 4.01 -13.16
C GLU A 439 28.10 2.75 -12.66
N TYR A 440 27.13 2.27 -13.43
CA TYR A 440 26.39 1.05 -13.14
C TYR A 440 25.85 0.40 -14.41
N SER A 441 25.91 -0.93 -14.42
CA SER A 441 25.28 -1.77 -15.44
C SER A 441 24.71 -3.01 -14.79
N SER A 442 23.43 -3.29 -15.05
CA SER A 442 22.81 -4.56 -14.68
C SER A 442 23.21 -5.72 -15.59
N GLN A 443 23.94 -5.44 -16.68
CA GLN A 443 24.27 -6.41 -17.73
C GLN A 443 25.76 -6.78 -17.77
N SER A 444 26.60 -6.05 -17.05
CA SER A 444 28.05 -6.25 -17.06
C SER A 444 28.64 -6.00 -15.68
N SER A 445 29.79 -6.61 -15.44
CA SER A 445 30.63 -6.32 -14.28
C SER A 445 31.43 -5.02 -14.49
N PRO A 446 31.95 -4.40 -13.43
CA PRO A 446 32.88 -3.29 -13.52
C PRO A 446 34.13 -3.64 -14.34
N ASN A 447 34.64 -2.67 -15.10
CA ASN A 447 35.84 -2.84 -15.92
C ASN A 447 37.15 -2.67 -15.12
N ASP A 448 37.07 -2.21 -13.88
CA ASP A 448 38.20 -1.90 -13.00
C ASP A 448 38.68 -3.12 -12.17
N GLY A 449 38.05 -4.29 -12.36
CA GLY A 449 38.34 -5.51 -11.62
C GLY A 449 37.64 -5.62 -10.27
N SER A 450 36.78 -4.65 -9.92
CA SER A 450 35.92 -4.72 -8.74
C SER A 450 34.86 -5.83 -8.89
N GLU A 451 34.55 -6.52 -7.79
CA GLU A 451 33.50 -7.55 -7.77
C GLU A 451 32.11 -6.96 -8.06
N PHE A 452 31.85 -5.75 -7.56
CA PHE A 452 30.56 -5.07 -7.64
C PHE A 452 30.74 -3.66 -8.19
N TRP A 453 29.71 -3.14 -8.84
CA TRP A 453 29.56 -1.69 -9.03
C TRP A 453 29.49 -1.03 -7.65
N GLN A 454 30.17 0.12 -7.48
CA GLN A 454 30.36 0.72 -6.16
C GLN A 454 30.17 2.23 -6.20
N VAL A 455 29.53 2.76 -5.16
CA VAL A 455 29.66 4.17 -4.80
C VAL A 455 31.00 4.29 -4.08
N SER A 456 31.84 5.20 -4.54
CA SER A 456 33.15 5.45 -3.95
C SER A 456 33.39 6.94 -3.73
N GLU A 457 34.08 7.25 -2.64
CA GLU A 457 34.51 8.59 -2.28
C GLU A 457 35.84 8.46 -1.53
N SER A 458 36.92 8.96 -2.14
CA SER A 458 38.28 8.79 -1.63
C SER A 458 38.62 7.32 -1.36
N ASN A 459 38.92 6.93 -0.11
CA ASN A 459 39.23 5.53 0.27
C ASN A 459 38.00 4.72 0.68
N TRP A 460 36.81 5.31 0.67
CA TRP A 460 35.57 4.65 1.02
C TRP A 460 34.89 4.07 -0.21
N LYS A 461 34.30 2.89 -0.08
CA LYS A 461 33.52 2.25 -1.14
C LYS A 461 32.44 1.35 -0.57
N MET A 462 31.31 1.26 -1.27
CA MET A 462 30.19 0.41 -0.89
C MET A 462 29.47 -0.10 -2.14
N PRO A 463 28.99 -1.36 -2.17
CA PRO A 463 28.25 -1.89 -3.31
C PRO A 463 27.06 -1.00 -3.69
N TRP A 464 26.87 -0.77 -4.98
CA TRP A 464 25.85 0.13 -5.50
C TRP A 464 24.78 -0.62 -6.26
N ASN A 465 23.56 -0.59 -5.71
CA ASN A 465 22.32 -0.97 -6.37
C ASN A 465 22.20 -2.46 -6.76
N TYR A 466 21.53 -3.25 -5.92
CA TYR A 466 21.24 -4.68 -6.15
C TYR A 466 22.48 -5.57 -6.35
N GLN A 467 23.60 -5.21 -5.75
CA GLN A 467 24.87 -5.93 -5.92
C GLN A 467 25.07 -7.00 -4.84
N VAL A 468 24.55 -6.78 -3.63
CA VAL A 468 24.81 -7.72 -2.53
C VAL A 468 24.08 -9.03 -2.74
N ASN A 469 24.75 -10.13 -2.39
CA ASN A 469 24.18 -11.46 -2.46
C ASN A 469 23.02 -11.60 -1.46
N LYS A 470 21.88 -12.09 -1.97
CA LYS A 470 20.64 -12.22 -1.21
C LYS A 470 20.39 -13.69 -0.86
N PRO A 471 20.21 -14.04 0.42
CA PRO A 471 19.69 -15.35 0.79
C PRO A 471 18.34 -15.61 0.12
N ARG A 472 17.95 -16.89 0.01
CA ARG A 472 16.63 -17.23 -0.56
C ARG A 472 15.49 -16.78 0.36
N ARG A 473 15.70 -16.85 1.67
CA ARG A 473 14.73 -16.50 2.71
C ARG A 473 15.43 -15.82 3.89
N THR A 474 14.69 -14.99 4.61
CA THR A 474 15.05 -14.46 5.93
C THR A 474 14.98 -15.56 6.99
N ASP A 475 15.48 -15.28 8.19
CA ASP A 475 15.57 -16.25 9.29
C ASP A 475 14.19 -16.74 9.77
N ASP A 476 13.16 -15.89 9.64
CA ASP A 476 11.75 -16.17 9.89
C ASP A 476 11.02 -16.80 8.68
N GLY A 477 11.74 -17.03 7.57
CA GLY A 477 11.26 -17.77 6.43
C GLY A 477 10.58 -16.92 5.34
N VAL A 478 10.56 -15.59 5.43
CA VAL A 478 10.04 -14.72 4.37
C VAL A 478 10.95 -14.78 3.13
N SER A 479 10.37 -14.82 1.94
CA SER A 479 11.16 -14.82 0.70
C SER A 479 11.76 -13.43 0.46
N TYR A 480 13.08 -13.33 0.27
CA TYR A 480 13.72 -12.06 -0.12
C TYR A 480 13.16 -11.49 -1.43
N LYS A 481 12.58 -12.33 -2.29
CA LYS A 481 11.95 -11.89 -3.55
C LYS A 481 10.63 -11.14 -3.32
N GLU A 482 10.00 -11.32 -2.16
CA GLU A 482 8.72 -10.72 -1.80
C GLU A 482 8.91 -9.40 -1.04
N LEU A 483 10.08 -9.19 -0.43
CA LEU A 483 10.47 -7.96 0.26
C LEU A 483 10.96 -6.89 -0.71
N SER A 484 10.59 -5.64 -0.43
CA SER A 484 11.17 -4.49 -1.13
C SER A 484 12.65 -4.29 -0.81
N TRP A 485 13.40 -3.61 -1.69
CA TRP A 485 14.83 -3.33 -1.48
C TRP A 485 15.16 -2.81 -0.07
N ALA A 486 14.46 -1.78 0.42
CA ALA A 486 14.75 -1.20 1.74
C ALA A 486 14.44 -2.16 2.89
N GLN A 487 13.47 -3.06 2.73
CA GLN A 487 13.08 -4.02 3.77
C GLN A 487 14.01 -5.22 3.88
N GLN A 488 14.86 -5.46 2.89
CA GLN A 488 15.80 -6.58 2.92
C GLN A 488 16.92 -6.26 3.91
N PRO A 489 17.18 -7.10 4.93
CA PRO A 489 18.20 -6.82 5.95
C PRO A 489 19.59 -6.55 5.36
N VAL A 490 19.98 -7.34 4.35
CA VAL A 490 21.29 -7.23 3.68
C VAL A 490 21.53 -5.89 2.97
N THR A 491 20.49 -5.09 2.72
CA THR A 491 20.65 -3.82 1.98
C THR A 491 21.16 -2.70 2.86
N ILE A 492 21.33 -2.91 4.17
CA ILE A 492 22.13 -2.01 5.02
C ILE A 492 23.60 -1.93 4.57
N ASP A 493 24.07 -2.98 3.88
CA ASP A 493 25.43 -3.11 3.36
C ASP A 493 25.54 -2.74 1.87
N GLU A 494 24.50 -2.13 1.29
CA GLU A 494 24.54 -1.57 -0.06
C GLU A 494 23.88 -0.20 -0.16
N ILE A 495 24.21 0.57 -1.21
CA ILE A 495 23.59 1.87 -1.47
C ILE A 495 22.51 1.74 -2.53
N GLY A 496 21.32 2.23 -2.22
CA GLY A 496 20.22 2.32 -3.17
C GLY A 496 20.36 3.51 -4.10
N SER A 497 19.95 3.38 -5.37
CA SER A 497 19.79 4.55 -6.23
C SER A 497 18.55 5.35 -5.83
N ALA A 498 18.50 6.64 -6.18
CA ALA A 498 17.30 7.47 -6.00
C ALA A 498 16.04 6.82 -6.60
N TYR A 499 16.15 6.09 -7.71
CA TYR A 499 15.06 5.33 -8.31
C TYR A 499 14.71 4.05 -7.58
N THR A 500 15.71 3.34 -7.04
CA THR A 500 15.49 2.11 -6.27
C THR A 500 14.65 2.34 -5.03
N VAL A 501 14.81 3.51 -4.41
CA VAL A 501 14.00 3.92 -3.25
C VAL A 501 12.73 4.68 -3.65
N GLN A 502 12.57 5.01 -4.93
CA GLN A 502 11.34 5.61 -5.45
C GLN A 502 10.21 4.56 -5.40
N GLY A 503 9.11 4.91 -4.74
CA GLY A 503 7.99 3.99 -4.51
C GLY A 503 8.04 3.14 -3.23
N LEU A 504 9.01 3.37 -2.32
CA LEU A 504 9.08 2.75 -0.98
C LEU A 504 8.49 3.60 0.17
#